data_AF-A0AAD4PC47-F1
#
_entry.id   AF-A0AAD4PC47-F1
#
_cell.length_a   1.000
_cell.length_b   1.000
_cell.length_c   1.000
_cell.angle_alpha   90.00
_cell.angle_beta   90.00
_cell.angle_gamma   90.00
#
_symmetry.space_group_name_H-M   'P 1'
#
loop_
_entity.id
_entity.type
_entity.pdbx_description
1 polymer ?
#
loop_
_entity_poly.entity_id
_entity_poly.type
_entity_poly.pdbx_seq_one_letter_code
_entity_poly.pdbx_strand_id
1 'polypeptide(L)'
;MFRHPRSIDLILLSLFFLQFSPPATAIRKDVSLKLKHYCKTTVQGRYNLTDDNGYVCDAFSIDPRSRCCPRRGDQFSCQGCNIGSQCCNSYEFCVSCCLNPEMTRIELALKVKIAKPVTAGIYGSIFDYCAGRCRHNSESVVHENAYLSEFHHCFSIQSNSSESSSAQLESTLAGINVIVGRQGESCDSACKSNGQSCVPNKLAVLNQCEVIKKYMSCKGACLSSVGADQPAEVVDDAPVHLSDRERED
;
A
#
# COMPACT_ATOMS: atom_id res chain seq x y z
N MET A 1 28.07 94.88 -27.04
CA MET A 1 29.44 94.31 -27.12
C MET A 1 30.00 94.39 -25.72
N PHE A 2 30.08 93.33 -24.92
CA PHE A 2 30.99 92.19 -25.10
C PHE A 2 30.36 90.88 -24.63
N ARG A 3 30.94 89.80 -25.16
CA ARG A 3 30.43 88.44 -25.30
C ARG A 3 31.27 87.51 -24.42
N HIS A 4 30.60 86.66 -23.63
CA HIS A 4 31.09 85.41 -22.99
C HIS A 4 32.14 85.50 -21.87
N PRO A 5 32.26 84.48 -20.96
CA PRO A 5 31.68 83.14 -21.01
C PRO A 5 30.94 82.70 -19.72
N ARG A 6 29.66 82.32 -19.84
CA ARG A 6 28.90 81.57 -18.81
C ARG A 6 28.75 80.09 -19.21
N SER A 7 29.82 79.48 -19.71
CA SER A 7 29.77 78.14 -20.34
C SER A 7 30.86 77.17 -19.88
N ILE A 8 31.52 77.45 -18.74
CA ILE A 8 32.58 76.56 -18.21
C ILE A 8 32.18 76.00 -16.83
N ASP A 9 31.41 76.74 -16.02
CA ASP A 9 30.97 76.27 -14.70
C ASP A 9 29.87 75.19 -14.73
N LEU A 10 29.14 75.02 -15.84
CA LEU A 10 28.17 73.92 -15.98
C LEU A 10 28.82 72.58 -16.32
N ILE A 11 30.01 72.59 -16.94
CA ILE A 11 30.68 71.37 -17.39
C ILE A 11 31.41 70.70 -16.21
N LEU A 12 31.98 71.49 -15.30
CA LEU A 12 32.63 70.97 -14.09
C LEU A 12 31.65 70.40 -13.06
N LEU A 13 30.39 70.85 -13.03
CA LEU A 13 29.36 70.24 -12.19
C LEU A 13 28.88 68.88 -12.75
N SER A 14 28.90 68.69 -14.07
CA SER A 14 28.46 67.43 -14.70
C SER A 14 29.46 66.28 -14.58
N LEU A 15 30.75 66.57 -14.34
CA LEU A 15 31.80 65.54 -14.17
C LEU A 15 31.89 64.99 -12.74
N PHE A 16 31.33 65.67 -11.75
CA PHE A 16 31.33 65.19 -10.36
C PHE A 16 30.25 64.13 -10.09
N PHE A 17 29.16 64.10 -10.88
CA PHE A 17 28.08 63.12 -10.75
C PHE A 17 28.39 61.76 -11.42
N LEU A 18 29.46 61.64 -12.20
CA LEU A 18 29.84 60.40 -12.89
C LEU A 18 30.85 59.53 -12.12
N GLN A 19 31.31 59.96 -10.94
CA GLN A 19 32.31 59.20 -10.15
C GLN A 19 31.80 58.61 -8.83
N PHE A 20 30.53 58.83 -8.47
CA PHE A 20 29.90 58.12 -7.37
C PHE A 20 28.89 57.10 -7.88
N SER A 21 29.41 56.04 -8.49
CA SER A 21 28.70 54.77 -8.53
C SER A 21 28.65 54.26 -7.08
N PRO A 22 27.50 54.24 -6.39
CA PRO A 22 27.44 53.50 -5.14
C PRO A 22 27.87 52.06 -5.45
N PRO A 23 28.69 51.41 -4.62
CA PRO A 23 28.93 49.99 -4.81
C PRO A 23 27.54 49.34 -4.75
N ALA A 24 27.08 48.85 -5.90
CA ALA A 24 25.93 47.99 -5.96
C ALA A 24 26.33 46.77 -5.12
N THR A 25 25.96 46.81 -3.84
CA THR A 25 25.93 45.63 -3.02
C THR A 25 24.89 44.78 -3.70
N ALA A 26 25.36 43.86 -4.53
CA ALA A 26 24.58 42.73 -4.93
C ALA A 26 24.19 42.07 -3.62
N ILE A 27 23.01 42.42 -3.13
CA ILE A 27 22.27 41.58 -2.21
C ILE A 27 22.07 40.32 -3.04
N ARG A 28 23.05 39.40 -3.00
CA ARG A 28 22.80 37.97 -3.06
C ARG A 28 21.93 37.70 -1.84
N LYS A 29 20.67 38.14 -1.91
CA LYS A 29 19.57 37.43 -1.29
C LYS A 29 19.75 36.09 -1.95
N ASP A 30 20.17 35.11 -1.15
CA ASP A 30 20.15 33.73 -1.53
C ASP A 30 18.84 33.52 -2.29
N VAL A 31 18.93 33.48 -3.62
CA VAL A 31 17.90 32.90 -4.45
C VAL A 31 18.09 31.42 -4.15
N SER A 32 17.67 31.03 -2.95
CA SER A 32 16.98 29.79 -2.76
C SER A 32 15.86 29.88 -3.79
N LEU A 33 16.16 29.44 -5.01
CA LEU A 33 15.18 28.83 -5.88
C LEU A 33 14.49 27.85 -4.95
N LYS A 34 13.41 28.29 -4.30
CA LYS A 34 12.49 27.42 -3.59
C LYS A 34 12.13 26.42 -4.67
N LEU A 35 12.79 25.27 -4.63
CA LEU A 35 12.56 24.18 -5.55
C LEU A 35 11.07 23.95 -5.44
N LYS A 36 10.35 24.40 -6.46
CA LYS A 36 8.90 24.53 -6.36
C LYS A 36 8.41 23.10 -6.23
N HIS A 37 7.92 22.75 -5.05
CA HIS A 37 7.53 21.38 -4.74
C HIS A 37 6.29 21.06 -5.56
N TYR A 38 6.38 20.02 -6.38
CA TYR A 38 5.26 19.46 -7.11
C TYR A 38 4.97 18.10 -6.52
N CYS A 39 3.73 17.85 -6.12
CA CYS A 39 3.34 16.54 -5.61
C CYS A 39 3.05 15.59 -6.76
N LYS A 40 3.47 14.34 -6.60
CA LYS A 40 2.86 13.23 -7.34
C LYS A 40 1.48 12.95 -6.77
N THR A 41 0.55 12.55 -7.61
CA THR A 41 -0.79 12.13 -7.18
C THR A 41 -1.19 10.84 -7.85
N THR A 42 -2.12 10.13 -7.24
CA THR A 42 -2.90 9.11 -7.93
C THR A 42 -3.72 9.77 -9.03
N VAL A 43 -3.92 9.08 -10.15
CA VAL A 43 -4.54 9.65 -11.36
C VAL A 43 -5.78 8.87 -11.79
N GLN A 44 -6.22 7.91 -10.98
CA GLN A 44 -7.22 6.91 -11.37
C GLN A 44 -8.59 7.14 -10.74
N GLY A 45 -8.67 7.73 -9.54
CA GLY A 45 -9.94 8.04 -8.91
C GLY A 45 -10.76 9.10 -9.66
N ARG A 46 -12.07 8.88 -9.80
CA ARG A 46 -13.00 9.86 -10.41
C ARG A 46 -13.23 11.08 -9.52
N TYR A 47 -13.35 10.87 -8.21
CA TYR A 47 -13.76 11.90 -7.25
C TYR A 47 -12.66 12.26 -6.26
N ASN A 48 -11.92 11.27 -5.76
CA ASN A 48 -10.83 11.48 -4.82
C ASN A 48 -9.49 11.20 -5.48
N LEU A 49 -8.44 11.84 -4.97
CA LEU A 49 -7.05 11.53 -5.26
C LEU A 49 -6.22 11.63 -3.97
N THR A 50 -5.07 10.97 -3.99
CA THR A 50 -4.08 10.97 -2.91
C THR A 50 -2.76 11.50 -3.45
N ASP A 51 -2.15 12.44 -2.72
CA ASP A 51 -0.83 12.95 -3.05
C ASP A 51 0.32 12.17 -2.36
N ASP A 52 1.56 12.43 -2.78
CA ASP A 52 2.76 11.81 -2.21
C ASP A 52 3.10 12.23 -0.78
N ASN A 53 2.42 13.26 -0.27
CA ASN A 53 2.45 13.60 1.14
C ASN A 53 1.41 12.78 1.94
N GLY A 54 0.55 12.01 1.28
CA GLY A 54 -0.46 11.16 1.90
C GLY A 54 -1.77 11.86 2.25
N TYR A 55 -2.03 13.06 1.72
CA TYR A 55 -3.34 13.70 1.86
C TYR A 55 -4.30 13.17 0.79
N VAL A 56 -5.55 12.92 1.20
CA VAL A 56 -6.66 12.59 0.30
C VAL A 56 -7.53 13.82 0.12
N CYS A 57 -7.86 14.15 -1.12
CA CYS A 57 -8.74 15.27 -1.41
C CYS A 57 -9.60 15.01 -2.64
N ASP A 58 -10.65 15.81 -2.78
CA ASP A 58 -11.46 15.81 -4.00
C ASP A 58 -10.62 16.30 -5.18
N ALA A 59 -10.77 15.66 -6.34
CA ALA A 59 -9.97 15.93 -7.53
C ALA A 59 -10.09 17.38 -8.04
N PHE A 60 -11.18 18.09 -7.73
CA PHE A 60 -11.38 19.49 -8.04
C PHE A 60 -10.75 20.45 -7.03
N SER A 61 -10.35 19.95 -5.85
CA SER A 61 -9.76 20.76 -4.78
C SER A 61 -8.22 20.83 -4.82
N ILE A 62 -7.60 20.10 -5.75
CA ILE A 62 -6.14 20.07 -5.96
C ILE A 62 -5.60 21.45 -6.37
N ASP A 63 -4.45 21.84 -5.82
CA ASP A 63 -3.81 23.10 -6.21
C ASP A 63 -3.29 23.01 -7.66
N PRO A 64 -3.74 23.88 -8.59
CA PRO A 64 -3.33 23.80 -10.01
C PRO A 64 -1.82 24.03 -10.20
N ARG A 65 -1.18 24.72 -9.27
CA ARG A 65 0.22 25.14 -9.38
C ARG A 65 1.21 24.10 -8.86
N SER A 66 0.90 23.43 -7.76
CA SER A 66 1.77 22.45 -7.09
C SER A 66 1.29 21.01 -7.28
N ARG A 67 0.05 20.81 -7.74
CA ARG A 67 -0.60 19.48 -7.85
C ARG A 67 -0.74 18.75 -6.51
N CYS A 68 -0.58 19.44 -5.39
CA CYS A 68 -0.75 18.86 -4.06
C CYS A 68 -2.21 19.00 -3.60
N CYS A 69 -2.64 18.07 -2.74
CA CYS A 69 -3.89 18.26 -2.02
C CYS A 69 -3.77 19.43 -1.04
N PRO A 70 -4.88 20.13 -0.73
CA PRO A 70 -4.89 21.09 0.36
C PRO A 70 -4.52 20.38 1.65
N ARG A 71 -3.65 20.99 2.46
CA ARG A 71 -3.24 20.46 3.78
C ARG A 71 -4.35 20.66 4.83
N ARG A 72 -5.54 20.14 4.53
CA ARG A 72 -6.75 20.19 5.33
C ARG A 72 -7.32 18.78 5.38
N GLY A 73 -7.61 18.27 6.57
CA GLY A 73 -8.04 16.89 6.80
C GLY A 73 -6.91 15.98 7.29
N ASP A 74 -7.22 14.70 7.42
CA ASP A 74 -6.31 13.71 8.00
C ASP A 74 -5.28 13.25 6.96
N GLN A 75 -4.00 13.39 7.33
CA GLN A 75 -2.89 12.83 6.58
C GLN A 75 -2.81 11.32 6.85
N PHE A 76 -2.56 10.53 5.80
CA PHE A 76 -2.50 9.06 5.88
C PHE A 76 -3.80 8.40 6.34
N SER A 77 -4.95 8.94 5.88
CA SER A 77 -6.26 8.41 6.24
C SER A 77 -6.44 6.97 5.77
N CYS A 78 -6.80 6.10 6.71
CA CYS A 78 -7.17 4.70 6.47
C CYS A 78 -8.69 4.48 6.40
N GLN A 79 -9.46 5.50 6.02
CA GLN A 79 -10.91 5.38 5.91
C GLN A 79 -11.30 4.29 4.90
N GLY A 80 -12.17 3.36 5.32
CA GLY A 80 -12.57 2.23 4.47
C GLY A 80 -11.51 1.14 4.33
N CYS A 81 -10.48 1.14 5.18
CA CYS A 81 -9.47 0.10 5.27
C CYS A 81 -9.72 -0.85 6.45
N ASN A 82 -9.54 -2.14 6.21
CA ASN A 82 -9.37 -3.13 7.26
C ASN A 82 -7.87 -3.24 7.58
N ILE A 83 -7.48 -2.76 8.76
CA ILE A 83 -6.07 -2.73 9.18
C ILE A 83 -5.48 -4.14 9.33
N GLY A 84 -6.28 -5.11 9.78
CA GLY A 84 -5.82 -6.49 9.98
C GLY A 84 -5.49 -7.22 8.68
N SER A 85 -6.22 -6.94 7.60
CA SER A 85 -5.90 -7.48 6.26
C SER A 85 -5.05 -6.54 5.41
N GLN A 86 -4.82 -5.30 5.85
CA GLN A 86 -4.14 -4.24 5.09
C GLN A 86 -4.74 -4.06 3.69
N CYS A 87 -6.08 -4.15 3.61
CA CYS A 87 -6.85 -3.99 2.39
C CYS A 87 -7.96 -2.97 2.61
N CYS A 88 -8.30 -2.23 1.56
CA CYS A 88 -9.29 -1.17 1.56
C CYS A 88 -10.28 -1.37 0.41
N ASN A 89 -11.47 -0.79 0.57
CA ASN A 89 -12.48 -0.75 -0.48
C ASN A 89 -12.30 0.43 -1.46
N SER A 90 -11.34 1.32 -1.19
CA SER A 90 -11.03 2.48 -2.02
C SER A 90 -9.53 2.55 -2.30
N TYR A 91 -9.19 2.70 -3.57
CA TYR A 91 -7.80 2.82 -4.02
C TYR A 91 -7.08 4.00 -3.36
N GLU A 92 -7.74 5.15 -3.30
CA GLU A 92 -7.12 6.40 -2.84
C GLU A 92 -6.79 6.35 -1.34
N PHE A 93 -7.72 5.83 -0.54
CA PHE A 93 -7.49 5.60 0.88
C PHE A 93 -6.51 4.44 1.14
N CYS A 94 -6.44 3.43 0.28
CA CYS A 94 -5.38 2.42 0.35
C CYS A 94 -4.00 3.05 0.20
N VAL A 95 -3.81 3.92 -0.81
CA VAL A 95 -2.52 4.59 -1.03
C VAL A 95 -2.19 5.51 0.15
N SER A 96 -3.16 6.28 0.64
CA SER A 96 -2.96 7.17 1.79
C SER A 96 -2.58 6.40 3.06
N CYS A 97 -3.31 5.34 3.38
CA CYS A 97 -3.04 4.47 4.52
C CYS A 97 -1.67 3.78 4.42
N CYS A 98 -1.33 3.28 3.23
CA CYS A 98 -0.04 2.63 2.96
C CYS A 98 1.15 3.57 3.17
N LEU A 99 0.99 4.86 2.84
CA LEU A 99 2.04 5.86 3.05
C LEU A 99 2.33 6.13 4.53
N ASN A 100 1.45 5.71 5.45
CA ASN A 100 1.70 5.82 6.89
C ASN A 100 2.93 4.99 7.28
N PRO A 101 3.97 5.58 7.89
CA PRO A 101 5.14 4.84 8.39
C PRO A 101 4.80 3.78 9.45
N GLU A 102 3.68 3.92 10.16
CA GLU A 102 3.20 2.91 11.11
C GLU A 102 2.62 1.67 10.42
N MET A 103 2.10 1.82 9.19
CA MET A 103 1.50 0.74 8.41
C MET A 103 2.53 0.06 7.50
N THR A 104 3.47 0.82 6.94
CA THR A 104 4.44 0.32 5.97
C THR A 104 5.87 0.69 6.37
N ARG A 105 6.71 -0.32 6.57
CA ARG A 105 8.15 -0.13 6.80
C ARG A 105 8.85 0.25 5.49
N ILE A 106 9.25 1.51 5.36
CA ILE A 106 9.83 2.10 4.15
C ILE A 106 10.99 1.27 3.58
N GLU A 107 11.91 0.82 4.44
CA GLU A 107 13.09 0.05 3.99
C GLU A 107 12.75 -1.28 3.35
N LEU A 108 11.68 -1.93 3.81
CA LEU A 108 11.21 -3.19 3.23
C LEU A 108 10.46 -2.92 1.93
N ALA A 109 9.59 -1.91 1.92
CA ALA A 109 8.79 -1.54 0.76
C ALA A 109 9.66 -1.22 -0.48
N LEU A 110 10.76 -0.49 -0.30
CA LEU A 110 11.67 -0.13 -1.38
C LEU A 110 12.54 -1.29 -1.90
N LYS A 111 12.60 -2.41 -1.16
CA LYS A 111 13.28 -3.65 -1.60
C LYS A 111 12.36 -4.60 -2.34
N VAL A 112 11.04 -4.36 -2.32
CA VAL A 112 10.06 -5.20 -3.02
C VAL A 112 10.17 -4.99 -4.53
N LYS A 113 10.24 -6.11 -5.27
CA LYS A 113 10.19 -6.08 -6.73
C LYS A 113 8.79 -5.70 -7.22
N ILE A 114 8.72 -4.93 -8.29
CA ILE A 114 7.45 -4.48 -8.89
C ILE A 114 6.60 -5.66 -9.36
N ALA A 115 7.25 -6.72 -9.85
CA ALA A 115 6.60 -7.92 -10.37
C ALA A 115 7.37 -9.20 -9.99
N LYS A 116 6.76 -10.35 -10.24
CA LYS A 116 7.33 -11.68 -9.98
C LYS A 116 8.65 -12.01 -10.72
N PRO A 117 8.88 -11.64 -12.00
CA PRO A 117 10.08 -12.08 -12.71
C PRO A 117 11.36 -11.53 -12.06
N VAL A 118 12.45 -12.31 -12.13
CA VAL A 118 13.72 -11.98 -11.46
C VAL A 118 14.31 -10.67 -11.96
N THR A 119 14.06 -10.32 -13.22
CA THR A 119 14.47 -9.09 -13.91
C THR A 119 13.64 -7.87 -13.56
N ALA A 120 12.57 -8.00 -12.76
CA ALA A 120 11.74 -6.87 -12.38
C ALA A 120 12.52 -5.87 -11.51
N GLY A 121 12.38 -4.59 -11.84
CA GLY A 121 12.92 -3.49 -11.04
C GLY A 121 12.23 -3.35 -9.68
N ILE A 122 12.77 -2.46 -8.87
CA ILE A 122 12.22 -2.03 -7.58
C ILE A 122 11.48 -0.69 -7.72
N TYR A 123 10.67 -0.35 -6.73
CA TYR A 123 9.98 0.94 -6.69
C TYR A 123 10.96 2.09 -6.44
N GLY A 124 10.76 3.22 -7.14
CA GLY A 124 11.61 4.41 -6.99
C GLY A 124 11.30 5.26 -5.77
N SER A 125 10.10 5.12 -5.19
CA SER A 125 9.67 5.83 -3.98
C SER A 125 8.60 5.06 -3.23
N ILE A 126 8.34 5.42 -1.98
CA ILE A 126 7.27 4.82 -1.17
C ILE A 126 5.89 5.07 -1.79
N PHE A 127 5.71 6.24 -2.42
CA PHE A 127 4.50 6.55 -3.16
C PHE A 127 4.30 5.61 -4.33
N ASP A 128 5.35 5.39 -5.15
CA ASP A 128 5.25 4.47 -6.29
C ASP A 128 4.98 3.03 -5.83
N TYR A 129 5.54 2.62 -4.69
CA TYR A 129 5.23 1.35 -4.02
C TYR A 129 3.74 1.26 -3.65
N CYS A 130 3.23 2.20 -2.87
CA CYS A 130 1.84 2.19 -2.41
C CYS A 130 0.86 2.28 -3.58
N ALA A 131 1.11 3.20 -4.52
CA ALA A 131 0.29 3.36 -5.72
C ALA A 131 0.28 2.10 -6.59
N GLY A 132 1.40 1.38 -6.69
CA GLY A 132 1.50 0.13 -7.43
C GLY A 132 0.78 -1.03 -6.74
N ARG A 133 1.05 -1.24 -5.45
CA ARG A 133 0.49 -2.37 -4.66
C ARG A 133 -1.02 -2.28 -4.50
N CYS A 134 -1.53 -1.10 -4.11
CA CYS A 134 -2.96 -0.87 -3.95
C CYS A 134 -3.76 -1.03 -5.25
N ARG A 135 -3.11 -0.88 -6.42
CA ARG A 135 -3.79 -0.93 -7.71
C ARG A 135 -4.07 -2.36 -8.18
N HIS A 136 -3.13 -3.27 -7.96
CA HIS A 136 -3.26 -4.66 -8.41
C HIS A 136 -2.64 -5.59 -7.37
N ASN A 137 -3.49 -6.30 -6.61
CA ASN A 137 -3.04 -7.43 -5.80
C ASN A 137 -3.59 -8.73 -6.40
N SER A 138 -2.71 -9.61 -6.88
CA SER A 138 -3.11 -10.93 -7.42
C SER A 138 -3.78 -11.82 -6.38
N GLU A 139 -3.58 -11.56 -5.08
CA GLU A 139 -4.28 -12.28 -4.01
C GLU A 139 -5.73 -11.83 -3.82
N SER A 140 -6.11 -10.68 -4.35
CA SER A 140 -7.48 -10.15 -4.21
C SER A 140 -8.45 -10.65 -5.27
N VAL A 141 -7.97 -11.44 -6.25
CA VAL A 141 -8.76 -11.91 -7.40
C VAL A 141 -9.01 -13.42 -7.37
N VAL A 142 -10.24 -13.80 -7.73
CA VAL A 142 -10.75 -15.15 -7.96
C VAL A 142 -10.89 -15.36 -9.46
N HIS A 143 -10.33 -16.46 -9.97
CA HIS A 143 -10.43 -16.84 -11.39
C HIS A 143 -10.04 -15.67 -12.33
N GLU A 144 -9.02 -14.91 -11.92
CA GLU A 144 -8.40 -13.78 -12.65
C GLU A 144 -9.30 -12.55 -12.92
N ASN A 145 -10.62 -12.65 -12.72
CA ASN A 145 -11.58 -11.63 -13.18
C ASN A 145 -12.64 -11.19 -12.15
N ALA A 146 -12.72 -11.83 -10.98
CA ALA A 146 -13.63 -11.43 -9.91
C ALA A 146 -12.85 -11.08 -8.65
N TYR A 147 -13.26 -10.06 -7.88
CA TYR A 147 -12.63 -9.79 -6.59
C TYR A 147 -13.16 -10.72 -5.50
N LEU A 148 -12.30 -11.15 -4.59
CA LEU A 148 -12.66 -11.94 -3.41
C LEU A 148 -13.61 -11.20 -2.45
N SER A 149 -13.50 -9.87 -2.43
CA SER A 149 -14.18 -9.01 -1.48
C SER A 149 -14.21 -7.58 -2.01
N GLU A 150 -15.12 -6.76 -1.47
CA GLU A 150 -15.13 -5.32 -1.66
C GLU A 150 -13.79 -4.68 -1.23
N PHE A 151 -13.07 -5.29 -0.28
CA PHE A 151 -11.73 -4.88 0.16
C PHE A 151 -10.63 -5.50 -0.73
N HIS A 152 -10.45 -4.96 -1.93
CA HIS A 152 -9.53 -5.52 -2.94
C HIS A 152 -8.28 -4.67 -3.20
N HIS A 153 -8.21 -3.45 -2.65
CA HIS A 153 -7.00 -2.63 -2.72
C HIS A 153 -6.12 -2.93 -1.52
N CYS A 154 -5.03 -3.67 -1.69
CA CYS A 154 -4.18 -4.10 -0.57
C CYS A 154 -2.74 -3.60 -0.71
N PHE A 155 -2.09 -3.34 0.42
CA PHE A 155 -0.70 -2.87 0.46
C PHE A 155 0.24 -3.74 1.31
N SER A 156 -0.22 -4.91 1.74
CA SER A 156 0.62 -5.84 2.50
C SER A 156 1.89 -6.22 1.72
N ILE A 157 3.00 -6.24 2.46
CA ILE A 157 4.26 -6.82 2.00
C ILE A 157 4.11 -8.33 2.22
N GLN A 158 4.01 -9.11 1.13
CA GLN A 158 4.23 -10.55 1.22
C GLN A 158 5.64 -10.75 1.77
N SER A 159 5.74 -11.22 3.01
CA SER A 159 6.99 -11.66 3.58
C SER A 159 7.48 -12.86 2.76
N ASN A 160 8.51 -12.65 1.95
CA ASN A 160 9.36 -13.73 1.42
C ASN A 160 10.18 -14.38 2.56
N SER A 161 9.51 -14.74 3.65
CA SER A 161 10.06 -15.61 4.67
C SER A 161 9.35 -16.93 4.56
N SER A 162 10.02 -17.86 3.88
CA SER A 162 9.86 -19.30 4.08
C SER A 162 10.13 -19.73 5.54
N GLU A 163 10.37 -18.78 6.46
CA GLU A 163 10.56 -18.98 7.89
C GLU A 163 9.81 -17.90 8.70
N SER A 164 8.55 -18.17 9.06
CA SER A 164 7.91 -17.76 10.33
C SER A 164 6.41 -18.09 10.32
N SER A 165 6.09 -19.37 10.18
CA SER A 165 4.73 -19.92 10.18
C SER A 165 3.97 -19.80 11.52
N SER A 166 4.60 -19.32 12.59
CA SER A 166 3.97 -19.15 13.90
C SER A 166 3.49 -17.71 14.16
N ALA A 167 4.36 -16.71 14.03
CA ALA A 167 4.04 -15.33 14.45
C ALA A 167 3.03 -14.62 13.53
N GLN A 168 3.10 -14.82 12.20
CA GLN A 168 2.12 -14.25 11.27
C GLN A 168 0.77 -14.97 11.34
N LEU A 169 0.79 -16.27 11.63
CA LEU A 169 -0.41 -17.06 11.77
C LEU A 169 -1.21 -16.67 13.01
N GLU A 170 -0.52 -16.42 14.13
CA GLU A 170 -1.14 -15.91 15.36
C GLU A 170 -1.73 -14.51 15.18
N SER A 171 -1.06 -13.63 14.43
CA SER A 171 -1.61 -12.30 14.09
C SER A 171 -2.84 -12.39 13.17
N THR A 172 -2.83 -13.33 12.21
CA THR A 172 -3.93 -13.48 11.24
C THR A 172 -5.19 -14.11 11.84
N LEU A 173 -5.02 -14.94 12.88
CA LEU A 173 -6.07 -15.59 13.67
C LEU A 173 -6.38 -14.85 14.98
N ALA A 174 -5.83 -13.65 15.19
CA ALA A 174 -6.08 -12.86 16.39
C ALA A 174 -7.59 -12.59 16.56
N GLY A 175 -8.16 -13.06 17.67
CA GLY A 175 -9.58 -12.92 17.98
C GLY A 175 -10.50 -13.93 17.29
N ILE A 176 -9.95 -14.96 16.62
CA ILE A 176 -10.72 -16.03 15.97
C ILE A 176 -10.56 -17.31 16.78
N ASN A 177 -11.69 -17.91 17.18
CA ASN A 177 -11.70 -19.25 17.77
C ASN A 177 -11.91 -20.30 16.66
N VAL A 178 -11.01 -21.29 16.58
CA VAL A 178 -11.11 -22.37 15.60
C VAL A 178 -11.96 -23.49 16.20
N ILE A 179 -13.06 -23.83 15.52
CA ILE A 179 -13.99 -24.88 15.93
C ILE A 179 -13.97 -25.97 14.87
N VAL A 180 -13.80 -27.22 15.28
CA VAL A 180 -13.87 -28.40 14.39
C VAL A 180 -15.29 -28.95 14.44
N GLY A 181 -15.98 -28.96 13.30
CA GLY A 181 -17.33 -29.51 13.15
C GLY A 181 -17.33 -31.04 13.13
N ARG A 182 -18.46 -31.65 13.49
CA ARG A 182 -18.64 -33.12 13.40
C ARG A 182 -18.92 -33.56 11.96
N GLN A 183 -18.75 -34.84 11.68
CA GLN A 183 -19.15 -35.42 10.40
C GLN A 183 -20.64 -35.13 10.11
N GLY A 184 -20.91 -34.56 8.93
CA GLY A 184 -22.26 -34.15 8.52
C GLY A 184 -22.76 -32.82 9.11
N GLU A 185 -21.96 -32.15 9.94
CA GLU A 185 -22.26 -30.82 10.47
C GLU A 185 -21.68 -29.73 9.54
N SER A 186 -22.51 -28.75 9.17
CA SER A 186 -22.05 -27.57 8.43
C SER A 186 -21.20 -26.66 9.32
N CYS A 187 -20.21 -25.94 8.75
CA CYS A 187 -19.44 -24.93 9.48
C CYS A 187 -20.32 -23.94 10.24
N ASP A 188 -21.37 -23.40 9.60
CA ASP A 188 -22.26 -22.40 10.21
C ASP A 188 -22.96 -22.93 11.47
N SER A 189 -23.41 -24.19 11.43
CA SER A 189 -24.03 -24.84 12.59
C SER A 189 -23.03 -25.06 13.72
N ALA A 190 -21.78 -25.46 13.40
CA ALA A 190 -20.72 -25.65 14.38
C ALA A 190 -20.30 -24.33 15.07
N CYS A 191 -20.20 -23.22 14.31
CA CYS A 191 -19.96 -21.90 14.90
C CYS A 191 -21.13 -21.50 15.81
N LYS A 192 -22.36 -21.63 15.31
CA LYS A 192 -23.57 -21.19 16.01
C LYS A 192 -23.82 -21.99 17.30
N SER A 193 -23.57 -23.30 17.28
CA SER A 193 -23.71 -24.16 18.48
C SER A 193 -22.73 -23.79 19.59
N ASN A 194 -21.60 -23.18 19.24
CA ASN A 194 -20.60 -22.64 20.17
C ASN A 194 -20.78 -21.15 20.47
N GLY A 195 -21.91 -20.54 20.08
CA GLY A 195 -22.19 -19.13 20.30
C GLY A 195 -21.30 -18.17 19.50
N GLN A 196 -20.71 -18.64 18.41
CA GLN A 196 -19.82 -17.87 17.53
C GLN A 196 -20.47 -17.62 16.16
N SER A 197 -19.92 -16.68 15.39
CA SER A 197 -20.25 -16.48 13.98
C SER A 197 -19.10 -16.94 13.10
N CYS A 198 -19.40 -17.68 12.02
CA CYS A 198 -18.38 -18.15 11.10
C CYS A 198 -17.79 -17.02 10.26
N VAL A 199 -16.48 -17.12 9.96
CA VAL A 199 -15.69 -16.12 9.25
C VAL A 199 -15.06 -16.77 7.99
N PRO A 200 -15.77 -16.81 6.85
CA PRO A 200 -15.37 -17.64 5.71
C PRO A 200 -14.09 -17.16 5.03
N ASN A 201 -13.80 -15.86 5.04
CA ASN A 201 -12.58 -15.28 4.48
C ASN A 201 -11.29 -15.71 5.21
N LYS A 202 -11.40 -16.44 6.32
CA LYS A 202 -10.26 -16.95 7.10
C LYS A 202 -10.04 -18.46 6.94
N LEU A 203 -10.93 -19.16 6.22
CA LEU A 203 -10.78 -20.59 5.88
C LEU A 203 -9.49 -20.87 5.09
N ALA A 204 -9.12 -19.97 4.17
CA ALA A 204 -7.89 -20.11 3.39
C ALA A 204 -6.61 -20.17 4.25
N VAL A 205 -6.64 -19.52 5.42
CA VAL A 205 -5.52 -19.53 6.39
C VAL A 205 -5.48 -20.87 7.14
N LEU A 206 -6.65 -21.41 7.47
CA LEU A 206 -6.79 -22.72 8.11
C LEU A 206 -6.44 -23.86 7.16
N ASN A 207 -6.59 -23.67 5.84
CA ASN A 207 -6.27 -24.67 4.82
C ASN A 207 -4.76 -24.78 4.52
N GLN A 208 -3.94 -24.82 5.56
CA GLN A 208 -2.50 -25.11 5.47
C GLN A 208 -2.20 -26.28 6.39
N CYS A 209 -1.42 -27.26 5.91
CA CYS A 209 -1.17 -28.49 6.65
C CYS A 209 -0.63 -28.26 8.08
N GLU A 210 0.26 -27.27 8.25
CA GLU A 210 0.83 -26.90 9.55
C GLU A 210 -0.19 -26.36 10.54
N VAL A 211 -1.29 -25.78 10.05
CA VAL A 211 -2.37 -25.26 10.88
C VAL A 211 -3.37 -26.36 11.18
N ILE A 212 -3.75 -27.14 10.17
CA ILE A 212 -4.68 -28.26 10.30
C ILE A 212 -4.20 -29.22 11.39
N LYS A 213 -2.91 -29.60 11.38
CA LYS A 213 -2.29 -30.48 12.39
C LYS A 213 -2.36 -29.96 13.83
N LYS A 214 -2.60 -28.67 14.05
CA LYS A 214 -2.75 -28.10 15.41
C LYS A 214 -4.13 -28.32 15.99
N TYR A 215 -5.15 -28.44 15.14
CA TYR A 215 -6.56 -28.50 15.54
C TYR A 215 -7.22 -29.85 15.25
N MET A 216 -6.73 -30.58 14.26
CA MET A 216 -7.21 -31.91 13.86
C MET A 216 -6.27 -33.00 14.35
N SER A 217 -6.80 -34.21 14.55
CA SER A 217 -6.06 -35.34 15.14
C SER A 217 -5.33 -36.19 14.10
N CYS A 218 -5.02 -35.60 12.94
CA CYS A 218 -4.51 -36.33 11.78
C CYS A 218 -3.20 -37.05 12.12
N LYS A 219 -3.22 -38.38 12.17
CA LYS A 219 -2.01 -39.22 12.34
C LYS A 219 -1.19 -39.37 11.06
N GLY A 220 -1.78 -39.02 9.91
CA GLY A 220 -1.18 -39.14 8.57
C GLY A 220 -0.61 -37.83 8.01
N ALA A 221 -0.38 -37.82 6.69
CA ALA A 221 -0.02 -36.62 5.95
C ALA A 221 -1.27 -35.82 5.53
N CYS A 222 -1.10 -34.53 5.25
CA CYS A 222 -2.15 -33.76 4.57
C CYS A 222 -2.06 -34.03 3.07
N LEU A 223 -3.21 -34.23 2.43
CA LEU A 223 -3.33 -34.44 0.99
C LEU A 223 -4.12 -33.30 0.37
N SER A 224 -3.76 -32.92 -0.84
CA SER A 224 -4.52 -31.93 -1.61
C SER A 224 -5.83 -32.54 -2.06
N SER A 225 -6.94 -31.91 -1.71
CA SER A 225 -8.30 -32.32 -2.08
C SER A 225 -9.10 -31.10 -2.54
N VAL A 226 -10.15 -31.34 -3.32
CA VAL A 226 -11.05 -30.30 -3.84
C VAL A 226 -12.46 -30.60 -3.36
N GLY A 227 -13.10 -29.61 -2.74
CA GLY A 227 -14.46 -29.73 -2.22
C GLY A 227 -14.83 -28.52 -1.37
N ALA A 228 -16.14 -28.27 -1.24
CA ALA A 228 -16.67 -27.21 -0.39
C ALA A 228 -16.54 -27.53 1.12
N ASP A 229 -16.22 -28.78 1.44
CA ASP A 229 -16.02 -29.33 2.78
C ASP A 229 -14.58 -29.25 3.27
N GLN A 230 -13.64 -28.79 2.44
CA GLN A 230 -12.23 -28.66 2.81
C GLN A 230 -11.95 -27.37 3.61
N PRO A 231 -11.05 -27.39 4.60
CA PRO A 231 -10.23 -28.53 5.05
C PRO A 231 -11.01 -29.52 5.92
N ALA A 232 -10.80 -30.83 5.68
CA ALA A 232 -11.43 -31.92 6.43
C ALA A 232 -10.42 -32.97 6.92
N GLU A 233 -10.73 -33.61 8.04
CA GLU A 233 -10.01 -34.78 8.54
C GLU A 233 -10.69 -36.06 8.04
N VAL A 234 -9.89 -36.97 7.47
CA VAL A 234 -10.36 -38.31 7.11
C VAL A 234 -10.39 -39.18 8.37
N VAL A 235 -11.46 -39.95 8.53
CA VAL A 235 -11.59 -40.91 9.64
C VAL A 235 -10.55 -42.02 9.55
N ASP A 236 -10.08 -42.51 10.69
CA ASP A 236 -9.01 -43.53 10.79
C ASP A 236 -9.36 -44.85 10.08
N ASP A 237 -10.64 -45.16 9.88
CA ASP A 237 -11.15 -46.36 9.20
C ASP A 237 -11.42 -46.16 7.70
N ALA A 238 -11.08 -44.99 7.14
CA ALA A 238 -11.24 -44.72 5.72
C ALA A 238 -10.36 -45.65 4.87
N PRO A 239 -10.87 -46.20 3.75
CA PRO A 239 -10.08 -47.02 2.84
C PRO A 239 -8.87 -46.23 2.30
N VAL A 240 -7.67 -46.81 2.40
CA VAL A 240 -6.46 -46.22 1.84
C VAL A 240 -6.54 -46.31 0.31
N HIS A 241 -6.84 -45.20 -0.36
CA HIS A 241 -6.83 -45.17 -1.82
C HIS A 241 -5.37 -45.10 -2.30
N LEU A 242 -4.88 -46.23 -2.85
CA LEU A 242 -3.63 -46.31 -3.60
C LEU A 242 -3.83 -45.68 -4.98
N SER A 243 -3.72 -44.36 -5.10
CA SER A 243 -3.57 -43.72 -6.40
C SER A 243 -3.00 -42.32 -6.25
N ASP A 244 -1.68 -42.20 -6.44
CA ASP A 244 -1.01 -41.09 -7.13
C ASP A 244 0.46 -41.48 -7.36
N ARG A 245 0.64 -42.65 -7.98
CA ARG A 245 1.91 -43.05 -8.57
C ARG A 245 1.66 -43.45 -10.02
N GLU A 246 1.17 -42.50 -10.83
CA GLU A 246 1.05 -42.65 -12.28
C GLU A 246 0.82 -41.29 -12.96
N ARG A 247 1.89 -40.50 -13.10
CA ARG A 247 2.14 -39.66 -14.29
C ARG A 247 3.60 -39.21 -14.37
N GLU A 248 4.50 -40.17 -14.52
CA GLU A 248 5.73 -39.98 -15.30
C GLU A 248 5.60 -40.90 -16.51
N ASP A 249 5.25 -40.29 -17.65
CA ASP A 249 5.68 -40.62 -19.02
C ASP A 249 5.19 -39.49 -19.96
#